data_AF-X1B1M5-F1
#
_entry.id   AF-X1B1M5-F1
#
_cell.length_a   1.000
_cell.length_b   1.000
_cell.length_c   1.000
_cell.angle_alpha   90.00
_cell.angle_beta   90.00
_cell.angle_gamma   90.00
#
_symmetry.space_group_name_H-M   'P 1'
#
loop_
_entity.id
_entity.type
_entity.pdbx_description
1 polymer ?
#
loop_
_entity_poly.entity_id
_entity_poly.type
_entity_poly.pdbx_seq_one_letter_code
_entity_poly.pdbx_strand_id
1 'polypeptide(L)'
;MIDKNEQRRRKIAKESQKIIGKNIKRYRKLAGISRSNLGILALFYDRNDQEESKKAYQKINKFEQGHQQPKAHELRELGSALSVTLGDFFITNDYIDPRVENRLINKRNEK
;
A
#
# COMPACT_ATOMS: atom_id res chain seq x y z
N MET A 1 -21.63 -9.05 -25.93
CA MET A 1 -20.18 -9.09 -26.17
C MET A 1 -19.53 -7.90 -25.46
N ILE A 2 -18.48 -8.11 -24.68
CA ILE A 2 -17.73 -7.00 -24.06
C ILE A 2 -16.83 -6.37 -25.13
N ASP A 3 -16.78 -5.04 -25.19
CA ASP A 3 -15.88 -4.31 -26.08
C ASP A 3 -14.41 -4.73 -25.86
N LYS A 4 -13.64 -4.96 -26.93
CA LYS A 4 -12.22 -5.36 -26.86
C LYS A 4 -11.38 -4.34 -26.09
N ASN A 5 -11.70 -3.05 -26.18
CA ASN A 5 -11.05 -1.98 -25.43
C ASN A 5 -11.40 -2.03 -23.94
N GLU A 6 -12.63 -2.41 -23.60
CA GLU A 6 -13.05 -2.60 -22.21
C GLU A 6 -12.32 -3.78 -21.56
N GLN A 7 -12.13 -4.88 -22.29
CA GLN A 7 -11.29 -5.98 -21.83
C GLN A 7 -9.82 -5.57 -21.61
N ARG A 8 -9.25 -4.78 -22.54
CA ARG A 8 -7.88 -4.25 -22.41
C ARG A 8 -7.73 -3.33 -21.19
N ARG A 9 -8.66 -2.39 -20.98
CA ARG A 9 -8.67 -1.50 -19.80
C ARG A 9 -8.74 -2.29 -18.49
N ARG A 10 -9.60 -3.32 -18.43
CA ARG A 10 -9.69 -4.21 -17.26
C ARG A 10 -8.40 -4.98 -16.99
N LYS A 11 -7.70 -5.43 -18.04
CA LYS A 11 -6.41 -6.13 -17.89
C LYS A 11 -5.35 -5.21 -17.29
N ILE A 12 -5.23 -3.98 -17.80
CA ILE A 12 -4.27 -2.97 -17.31
C ILE A 12 -4.56 -2.62 -15.84
N ALA A 13 -5.82 -2.39 -15.49
CA ALA A 13 -6.21 -2.06 -14.11
C ALA A 13 -5.82 -3.17 -13.11
N LYS A 14 -6.05 -4.44 -13.47
CA LYS A 14 -5.67 -5.59 -12.63
C LYS A 14 -4.16 -5.72 -12.42
N GLU A 15 -3.36 -5.49 -13.46
CA GLU A 15 -1.90 -5.53 -13.34
C GLU A 15 -1.38 -4.35 -12.50
N SER A 16 -1.91 -3.14 -12.71
CA SER A 16 -1.61 -1.97 -11.89
C SER A 16 -1.94 -2.20 -10.41
N GLN A 17 -3.11 -2.79 -10.12
CA GLN A 17 -3.52 -3.15 -8.77
C GLN A 17 -2.56 -4.13 -8.08
N LYS A 18 -2.06 -5.14 -8.80
CA LYS A 18 -1.05 -6.07 -8.27
C LYS A 18 0.28 -5.38 -7.98
N ILE A 19 0.71 -4.46 -8.85
CA ILE A 19 1.96 -3.69 -8.67
C ILE A 19 1.86 -2.84 -7.40
N ILE A 20 0.77 -2.09 -7.24
CA ILE A 20 0.51 -1.28 -6.04
C ILE A 20 0.54 -2.15 -4.79
N GLY A 21 -0.14 -3.30 -4.80
CA GLY A 21 -0.14 -4.25 -3.68
C GLY A 21 1.24 -4.76 -3.29
N LYS A 22 2.07 -5.12 -4.29
CA LYS A 22 3.48 -5.52 -4.08
C LYS A 22 4.29 -4.39 -3.43
N ASN A 23 4.14 -3.16 -3.91
CA ASN A 23 4.86 -2.00 -3.40
C ASN A 23 4.46 -1.67 -1.96
N ILE A 24 3.16 -1.67 -1.63
CA ILE A 24 2.69 -1.53 -0.23
C ILE A 24 3.35 -2.56 0.67
N LYS A 25 3.35 -3.84 0.27
CA LYS A 25 3.96 -4.93 1.04
C LYS A 25 5.46 -4.73 1.22
N ARG A 26 6.18 -4.30 0.18
CA ARG A 26 7.64 -4.13 0.20
C ARG A 26 8.05 -2.94 1.07
N TYR A 27 7.45 -1.77 0.89
CA TYR A 27 7.72 -0.60 1.73
C TYR A 27 7.37 -0.85 3.20
N ARG A 28 6.25 -1.53 3.48
CA ARG A 28 5.90 -1.93 4.84
C ARG A 28 6.98 -2.81 5.49
N LYS A 29 7.49 -3.80 4.76
CA LYS A 29 8.58 -4.67 5.26
C LYS A 29 9.86 -3.89 5.53
N LEU A 30 10.25 -3.00 4.62
CA LEU A 30 11.45 -2.16 4.77
C LEU A 30 11.36 -1.25 6.00
N ALA A 31 10.20 -0.61 6.19
CA ALA A 31 9.92 0.22 7.36
C ALA A 31 9.82 -0.56 8.69
N GLY A 32 9.83 -1.91 8.66
CA GLY A 32 9.67 -2.74 9.86
C GLY A 32 8.27 -2.68 10.48
N ILE A 33 7.25 -2.28 9.72
CA ILE A 33 5.88 -2.07 10.23
C ILE A 33 5.05 -3.35 10.02
N SER A 34 4.35 -3.83 11.05
CA SER A 34 3.42 -4.97 10.90
C SER A 34 2.15 -4.52 10.16
N ARG A 35 1.40 -5.45 9.54
CA ARG A 35 0.11 -5.11 8.91
C ARG A 35 -0.89 -4.55 9.92
N SER A 36 -0.88 -5.10 11.13
CA SER A 36 -1.73 -4.62 12.23
C SER A 36 -1.36 -3.18 12.56
N ASN A 37 -0.07 -2.88 12.71
CA ASN A 37 0.38 -1.51 12.96
C ASN A 37 -0.03 -0.56 11.83
N LEU A 38 0.06 -0.99 10.57
CA LEU A 38 -0.35 -0.17 9.42
C LEU A 38 -1.86 0.06 9.38
N GLY A 39 -2.65 -0.99 9.66
CA GLY A 39 -4.10 -0.90 9.77
C GLY A 39 -4.53 0.02 10.91
N ILE A 40 -3.90 -0.10 12.08
CA ILE A 40 -4.20 0.78 13.20
C ILE A 40 -3.66 2.20 12.93
N LEU A 41 -2.50 2.40 12.29
CA LEU A 41 -1.98 3.74 11.90
C LEU A 41 -2.85 4.45 10.87
N ALA A 42 -3.39 3.73 9.90
CA ALA A 42 -4.39 4.28 8.98
C ALA A 42 -5.68 4.67 9.71
N LEU A 43 -5.98 4.04 10.85
CA LEU A 43 -7.17 4.28 11.67
C LEU A 43 -6.93 5.12 12.92
N PHE A 44 -5.69 5.38 13.37
CA PHE A 44 -5.36 6.04 14.64
C PHE A 44 -5.75 7.54 14.64
N TYR A 45 -6.42 8.01 13.59
CA TYR A 45 -7.23 9.23 13.61
C TYR A 45 -8.61 9.03 14.28
N ASP A 46 -9.06 7.79 14.47
CA ASP A 46 -10.21 7.32 15.27
C ASP A 46 -9.73 6.26 16.30
N ARG A 47 -9.26 6.72 17.47
CA ARG A 47 -8.33 5.95 18.31
C ARG A 47 -8.88 4.78 19.14
N ASN A 48 -10.18 4.50 19.17
CA ASN A 48 -10.74 3.59 20.19
C ASN A 48 -11.61 2.44 19.66
N ASP A 49 -11.66 2.21 18.35
CA ASP A 49 -12.50 1.15 17.78
C ASP A 49 -11.69 -0.10 17.37
N GLN A 50 -11.83 -1.16 18.16
CA GLN A 50 -11.23 -2.48 17.89
C GLN A 50 -11.83 -3.16 16.66
N GLU A 51 -13.10 -2.89 16.34
CA GLU A 51 -13.78 -3.43 15.18
C GLU A 51 -13.26 -2.77 13.90
N GLU A 52 -13.08 -1.45 13.91
CA GLU A 52 -12.44 -0.73 12.81
C GLU A 52 -11.02 -1.22 12.59
N SER A 53 -10.24 -1.38 13.65
CA SER A 53 -8.86 -1.92 13.60
C SER A 53 -8.78 -3.25 12.84
N LYS A 54 -9.72 -4.16 13.08
CA LYS A 54 -9.83 -5.44 12.36
C LYS A 54 -10.21 -5.22 10.88
N LYS A 55 -11.15 -4.32 10.59
CA LYS A 55 -11.56 -3.99 9.22
C LYS A 55 -10.41 -3.41 8.40
N ALA A 56 -9.62 -2.48 8.95
CA ALA A 56 -8.46 -1.94 8.23
C ALA A 56 -7.38 -2.99 8.02
N TYR A 57 -7.07 -3.84 9.01
CA TYR A 57 -6.13 -4.94 8.80
C TYR A 57 -6.52 -5.82 7.60
N GLN A 58 -7.80 -6.24 7.54
CA GLN A 58 -8.30 -7.05 6.43
C GLN A 58 -8.21 -6.31 5.10
N LYS A 59 -8.50 -5.01 5.10
CA LYS A 59 -8.42 -4.13 3.92
C LYS A 59 -6.98 -4.00 3.41
N ILE A 60 -6.01 -3.74 4.28
CA ILE A 60 -4.58 -3.73 3.95
C ILE A 60 -4.13 -5.08 3.38
N ASN A 61 -4.60 -6.19 3.96
CA ASN A 61 -4.28 -7.51 3.44
C ASN A 61 -4.82 -7.71 2.00
N LYS A 62 -6.04 -7.26 1.71
CA LYS A 62 -6.60 -7.28 0.35
C LYS A 62 -5.83 -6.39 -0.62
N PHE A 63 -5.31 -5.25 -0.15
CA PHE A 63 -4.45 -4.37 -0.96
C PHE A 63 -3.13 -5.05 -1.30
N GLU A 64 -2.41 -5.60 -0.32
CA GLU A 64 -1.14 -6.28 -0.54
C GLU A 64 -1.25 -7.49 -1.48
N GLN A 65 -2.38 -8.19 -1.44
CA GLN A 65 -2.67 -9.33 -2.32
C GLN A 65 -3.09 -8.90 -3.74
N GLY A 66 -3.30 -7.60 -3.98
CA GLY A 66 -3.85 -7.10 -5.23
C GLY A 66 -5.29 -7.55 -5.47
N HIS A 67 -6.03 -7.91 -4.42
CA HIS A 67 -7.44 -8.30 -4.47
C HIS A 67 -8.39 -7.10 -4.43
N GLN A 68 -7.95 -5.99 -3.82
CA GLN A 68 -8.68 -4.73 -3.81
C GLN A 68 -7.75 -3.57 -4.21
N GLN A 69 -8.22 -2.64 -5.04
CA GLN A 69 -7.45 -1.44 -5.40
C GLN A 69 -7.63 -0.38 -4.30
N PRO A 70 -6.53 0.16 -3.75
CA PRO A 70 -6.61 1.28 -2.83
C PRO A 70 -7.06 2.56 -3.53
N LYS A 71 -7.88 3.36 -2.87
CA LYS A 71 -8.24 4.72 -3.29
C LYS A 71 -7.06 5.67 -3.08
N ALA A 72 -7.05 6.80 -3.77
CA ALA A 72 -5.97 7.77 -3.70
C ALA A 72 -5.73 8.32 -2.27
N HIS A 73 -6.78 8.56 -1.49
CA HIS A 73 -6.62 9.00 -0.09
C HIS A 73 -6.02 7.91 0.80
N GLU A 74 -6.43 6.64 0.61
CA GLU A 74 -5.88 5.50 1.35
C GLU A 74 -4.39 5.32 1.06
N LEU A 75 -3.97 5.52 -0.20
CA LEU A 75 -2.55 5.52 -0.55
C LEU A 75 -1.78 6.69 0.08
N ARG A 76 -2.41 7.86 0.24
CA ARG A 76 -1.77 9.00 0.94
C ARG A 76 -1.59 8.72 2.42
N GLU A 77 -2.58 8.15 3.08
CA GLU A 77 -2.50 7.74 4.50
C GLU A 77 -1.44 6.67 4.70
N LEU A 78 -1.46 5.63 3.87
CA LEU A 78 -0.42 4.59 3.84
C LEU A 78 0.95 5.18 3.56
N GLY A 79 1.05 6.12 2.63
CA GLY A 79 2.26 6.86 2.31
C GLY A 79 2.81 7.59 3.51
N SER A 80 1.96 8.32 4.24
CA SER A 80 2.33 9.01 5.47
C SER A 80 2.86 8.05 6.54
N ALA A 81 2.12 6.96 6.81
CA ALA A 81 2.50 5.95 7.79
C ALA A 81 3.82 5.26 7.45
N LEU A 82 4.09 5.04 6.16
CA LEU A 82 5.30 4.41 5.65
C LEU A 82 6.41 5.42 5.33
N SER A 83 6.16 6.73 5.37
CA SER A 83 7.11 7.76 4.91
C SER A 83 7.54 7.60 3.44
N VAL A 84 6.55 7.31 2.59
CA VAL A 84 6.65 7.23 1.13
C VAL A 84 5.60 8.13 0.47
N THR A 85 5.85 8.54 -0.77
CA THR A 85 4.93 9.41 -1.51
C THR A 85 3.87 8.58 -2.25
N LEU A 86 2.80 9.23 -2.69
CA LEU A 86 1.79 8.60 -3.54
C LEU A 86 2.43 7.99 -4.81
N GLY A 87 3.39 8.69 -5.41
CA GLY A 87 4.10 8.25 -6.62
C GLY A 87 4.88 6.96 -6.42
N ASP A 88 5.41 6.75 -5.22
CA ASP A 88 6.23 5.57 -4.88
C ASP A 88 5.43 4.26 -5.04
N PHE A 89 4.11 4.29 -4.88
CA PHE A 89 3.24 3.12 -5.06
C PHE A 89 3.01 2.73 -6.53
N PHE A 90 3.15 3.69 -7.46
CA PHE A 90 2.90 3.49 -8.89
C PHE A 90 4.17 3.20 -9.70
N ILE A 91 5.34 3.19 -9.07
CA ILE A 91 6.59 2.78 -9.72
C ILE A 91 6.42 1.34 -10.20
N THR A 92 6.46 1.17 -11.52
CA THR A 92 6.36 -0.13 -12.18
C THR A 92 7.73 -0.78 -12.32
N ASN A 93 7.73 -2.11 -12.45
CA ASN A 93 8.87 -3.04 -12.43
C ASN A 93 9.47 -3.34 -11.05
N ASP A 94 10.25 -4.42 -10.97
CA ASP A 94 10.95 -4.91 -9.77
C ASP A 94 11.93 -3.89 -9.14
N TYR A 95 12.03 -2.71 -9.74
CA TYR A 95 12.81 -1.57 -9.31
C TYR A 95 12.08 -0.82 -8.18
N ILE A 96 12.64 -0.91 -6.98
CA ILE A 96 12.41 0.12 -5.97
C ILE A 96 13.46 1.19 -6.17
N ASP A 97 13.06 2.46 -6.11
CA ASP A 97 14.00 3.56 -6.01
C ASP A 97 14.89 3.36 -4.75
N PRO A 98 16.21 3.15 -4.90
CA PRO A 98 17.11 2.93 -3.77
C PRO A 98 17.07 4.06 -2.73
N ARG A 99 16.67 5.27 -3.12
CA ARG A 99 16.49 6.40 -2.20
C ARG A 99 15.33 6.15 -1.23
N VAL A 100 14.24 5.57 -1.73
CA VAL A 100 13.09 5.17 -0.90
C VAL A 100 13.51 4.04 0.03
N GLU A 101 14.21 3.02 -0.48
CA GLU A 101 14.70 1.90 0.34
C GLU A 101 15.62 2.37 1.47
N ASN A 102 16.64 3.17 1.15
CA ASN A 102 17.58 3.72 2.13
C ASN A 102 16.87 4.61 3.15
N ARG A 103 15.92 5.45 2.73
CA ARG A 103 15.14 6.29 3.65
C ARG A 103 14.36 5.45 4.66
N LEU A 104 13.73 4.36 4.21
CA LEU A 104 12.98 3.47 5.10
C LEU A 104 13.86 2.70 6.06
N ILE A 105 15.01 2.21 5.59
CA ILE A 105 15.99 1.48 6.42
C ILE A 105 16.61 2.42 7.46
N ASN A 106 17.04 3.62 7.05
CA ASN A 106 17.63 4.60 7.97
C ASN A 106 16.62 5.02 9.03
N LYS A 107 15.38 5.36 8.63
CA LYS A 107 14.32 5.72 9.58
C LYS A 107 13.99 4.58 10.56
N ARG A 108 14.17 3.33 10.15
CA ARG A 108 14.03 2.16 11.03
C ARG A 108 15.16 2.07 12.05
N ASN A 109 16.39 2.40 11.67
CA ASN A 109 17.57 2.35 12.54
C ASN A 109 17.71 3.56 13.47
N GLU A 110 17.03 4.67 13.16
CA GLU A 110 16.98 5.89 14.00
C GLU A 110 16.10 5.75 15.25
N LYS A 111 15.31 4.66 15.39
CA LYS A 111 14.41 4.39 16.51
C LYS A 111 14.97 3.33 17.46
#